data_AF-A0A7W8T2Y3-F1
#
_entry.id   AF-A0A7W8T2Y3-F1
#
_cell.length_a   1.000
_cell.length_b   1.000
_cell.length_c   1.000
_cell.angle_alpha   90.00
_cell.angle_beta   90.00
_cell.angle_gamma   90.00
#
_symmetry.space_group_name_H-M   'P 1'
#
loop_
_entity.id
_entity.type
_entity.pdbx_description
1 polymer ?
#
loop_
_entity_poly.entity_id
_entity_poly.type
_entity_poly.pdbx_seq_one_letter_code
_entity_poly.pdbx_strand_id
1 'polypeptide(L)' 'MYIASLPGCAKNDGYLKRQLPGFLEGRSRPDFPADHFEVDFVGRATPDDLTELGRAQMGFDL' A
#
# COMPACT_ATOMS: atom_id res chain seq x y z
N MET A 1 -0.70 -1.68 -15.31
CA MET A 1 -1.01 -1.01 -14.03
C MET A 1 -2.47 -0.65 -14.00
N TYR A 2 -3.22 -1.14 -13.01
CA TYR A 2 -4.57 -0.66 -12.73
C TYR A 2 -4.49 0.43 -11.67
N ILE A 3 -4.91 1.66 -12.00
CA ILE A 3 -4.88 2.81 -11.10
C ILE A 3 -6.27 3.46 -11.13
N ALA A 4 -6.99 3.38 -10.02
CA ALA A 4 -8.31 3.98 -9.85
C ALA A 4 -8.22 5.31 -9.10
N SER A 5 -9.27 6.14 -9.22
CA SER A 5 -9.44 7.32 -8.38
C SER A 5 -10.27 6.95 -7.13
N LEU A 6 -9.68 7.15 -5.96
CA LEU A 6 -10.31 6.90 -4.66
C LEU A 6 -10.22 8.18 -3.83
N PRO A 7 -11.35 8.84 -3.50
CA PRO A 7 -11.32 10.06 -2.69
C PRO A 7 -11.02 9.74 -1.23
N GLY A 8 -10.42 10.70 -0.51
CA GLY A 8 -10.21 10.60 0.95
C GLY A 8 -11.55 10.56 1.69
N CYS A 9 -11.78 9.50 2.46
CA CYS A 9 -12.96 9.33 3.31
C CYS A 9 -12.70 8.26 4.37
N ALA A 10 -13.49 8.26 5.45
CA ALA A 10 -13.31 7.34 6.58
C ALA A 10 -13.25 5.86 6.17
N LYS A 11 -13.99 5.46 5.13
CA LYS A 11 -13.94 4.08 4.60
C LYS A 11 -12.58 3.75 3.99
N ASN A 12 -12.04 4.67 3.18
CA ASN A 12 -10.77 4.47 2.49
C ASN A 12 -9.59 4.62 3.48
N ASP A 13 -9.70 5.49 4.48
CA ASP A 13 -8.70 5.60 5.55
C ASP A 13 -8.62 4.30 6.36
N GLY A 14 -9.77 3.71 6.68
CA GLY A 14 -9.85 2.37 7.30
C GLY A 14 -9.27 1.26 6.42
N TYR A 15 -9.27 1.44 5.09
CA TYR A 15 -8.61 0.54 4.16
C TYR A 15 -7.09 0.69 4.19
N LEU A 16 -6.59 1.93 4.14
CA LEU A 16 -5.16 2.25 4.16
C LEU A 16 -4.47 1.66 5.39
N LYS A 17 -5.12 1.74 6.57
CA LYS A 17 -4.61 1.11 7.81
C LYS A 17 -4.37 -0.40 7.70
N ARG A 18 -5.12 -1.11 6.84
CA ARG A 18 -4.95 -2.55 6.59
C ARG A 18 -3.99 -2.81 5.44
N GLN A 19 -3.95 -1.95 4.42
CA GLN A 19 -3.08 -2.09 3.26
C GLN A 19 -1.61 -1.80 3.60
N LEU A 20 -1.35 -0.76 4.41
CA LEU A 20 0.00 -0.26 4.68
C LEU A 20 0.96 -1.33 5.21
N PRO A 21 0.61 -2.17 6.20
CA PRO A 21 1.50 -3.25 6.64
C PRO A 21 1.87 -4.22 5.52
N GLY A 22 0.92 -4.52 4.63
CA GLY A 22 1.17 -5.36 3.45
C GLY A 22 2.21 -4.74 2.51
N PHE A 23 2.13 -3.43 2.26
CA PHE A 23 3.14 -2.72 1.47
C PHE A 23 4.53 -2.75 2.12
N LEU A 24 4.62 -2.50 3.43
CA LEU A 24 5.89 -2.53 4.16
C LEU A 24 6.58 -3.90 4.07
N GLU A 25 5.79 -4.97 4.16
CA GLU A 25 6.27 -6.35 4.17
C GLU A 25 6.36 -6.96 2.75
N GLY A 26 5.89 -6.28 1.70
CA GLY A 26 5.83 -6.83 0.34
C GLY A 26 4.76 -7.92 0.13
N ARG A 27 3.76 -7.97 1.02
CA ARG A 27 2.64 -8.91 0.93
C ARG A 27 1.56 -8.41 -0.02
N SER A 28 0.87 -9.36 -0.66
CA SER A 28 -0.40 -9.12 -1.36
C SER A 28 -1.34 -8.20 -0.57
N ARG A 29 -1.94 -7.26 -1.30
CA ARG A 29 -3.00 -6.36 -0.80
C ARG A 29 -4.15 -7.18 -0.18
N PRO A 30 -4.80 -6.73 0.91
CA PRO A 30 -5.78 -7.54 1.64
C PRO A 30 -7.08 -7.88 0.87
N ASP A 31 -7.33 -7.26 -0.29
CA ASP A 31 -8.49 -7.58 -1.14
C ASP A 31 -8.17 -8.66 -2.19
N PHE A 32 -6.93 -9.14 -2.24
CA PHE A 32 -6.43 -10.10 -3.21
C PHE A 32 -6.05 -11.42 -2.52
N PRO A 33 -5.92 -12.53 -3.27
CA PRO A 33 -5.35 -13.77 -2.75
C PRO A 33 -3.98 -13.54 -2.08
N ALA A 34 -3.74 -14.29 -1.01
CA ALA A 34 -2.56 -14.18 -0.15
C ALA A 34 -1.33 -14.87 -0.76
N ASP A 35 -1.01 -14.54 -2.02
CA ASP A 35 0.08 -15.19 -2.75
C ASP A 35 1.48 -14.75 -2.30
N HIS A 36 1.61 -13.48 -1.87
CA HIS A 36 2.83 -12.91 -1.26
C HIS A 36 4.12 -13.08 -2.08
N PHE A 37 4.03 -13.13 -3.41
CA PHE A 37 5.19 -13.36 -4.28
C PHE A 37 6.35 -12.37 -4.08
N GLU A 38 6.04 -11.10 -3.81
CA GLU A 38 7.01 -10.00 -3.80
C GLU A 38 7.75 -9.82 -2.47
N VAL A 39 7.51 -10.69 -1.47
CA VAL A 39 8.16 -10.59 -0.15
C VAL A 39 9.68 -10.64 -0.26
N ASP A 40 10.23 -11.52 -1.11
CA ASP A 40 11.67 -11.76 -1.26
C ASP A 40 12.26 -11.22 -2.58
N PHE A 41 11.50 -10.40 -3.32
CA PHE A 41 11.96 -9.88 -4.61
C PHE A 41 13.03 -8.80 -4.44
N VAL A 42 14.12 -8.93 -5.19
CA VAL A 42 15.16 -7.90 -5.28
C VAL A 42 14.68 -6.76 -6.17
N GLY A 43 14.81 -5.52 -5.70
CA GLY A 43 14.41 -4.31 -6.43
C GLY A 43 12.92 -3.97 -6.31
N ARG A 44 12.19 -4.60 -5.37
CA ARG A 44 10.83 -4.20 -5.00
C ARG A 44 10.84 -2.77 -4.45
N ALA A 45 9.85 -1.96 -4.84
CA ALA A 45 9.65 -0.64 -4.26
C ALA A 45 9.38 -0.71 -2.74
N THR A 46 9.81 0.33 -2.05
CA THR A 46 9.79 0.46 -0.59
C THR A 46 9.28 1.86 -0.20
N PRO A 47 9.07 2.14 1.10
CA PRO A 47 8.72 3.48 1.55
C PRO A 47 9.72 4.56 1.12
N ASP A 48 11.00 4.20 0.93
CA ASP A 48 12.04 5.15 0.55
C ASP A 48 11.90 5.65 -0.89
N ASP A 49 11.15 4.93 -1.72
CA ASP A 49 10.82 5.32 -3.10
C ASP A 49 9.61 6.27 -3.15
N LEU A 50 8.94 6.53 -2.03
CA LEU A 50 7.77 7.39 -1.97
C LEU A 50 8.15 8.87 -1.81
N THR A 51 7.50 9.70 -2.61
CA THR A 51 7.41 11.15 -2.34
C THR A 51 6.57 11.41 -1.08
N GLU A 52 6.61 12.65 -0.57
CA GLU A 52 5.76 13.07 0.56
C GLU A 52 4.26 12.85 0.28
N LEU A 53 3.80 13.21 -0.93
CA LEU A 53 2.43 12.95 -1.36
C LEU A 53 2.12 11.44 -1.37
N GLY A 54 3.05 10.61 -1.84
CA GLY A 54 2.89 9.16 -1.86
C GLY A 54 2.73 8.57 -0.44
N ARG A 55 3.50 9.09 0.53
CA ARG A 55 3.36 8.69 1.94
C ARG A 55 1.99 9.07 2.51
N ALA A 56 1.53 10.29 2.27
CA ALA A 56 0.19 10.71 2.69
C ALA A 56 -0.91 9.84 2.04
N GLN A 57 -0.81 9.56 0.74
CA GLN A 57 -1.77 8.72 0.01
C GLN A 57 -1.75 7.24 0.43
N MET A 58 -0.62 6.76 0.98
CA MET A 58 -0.49 5.42 1.55
C MET A 58 -0.92 5.33 3.02
N GLY A 59 -1.33 6.45 3.63
CA GLY A 59 -1.87 6.50 4.98
C GLY A 59 -0.82 6.46 6.08
N PHE A 60 0.41 6.92 5.83
CA PHE A 60 1.45 7.02 6.85
C PHE A 60 1.09 7.99 7.99
N ASP A 61 0.16 8.92 7.74
CA ASP A 61 -0.28 9.94 8.70
C ASP A 61 -1.65 9.64 9.36
N LEU A 62 -2.21 8.43 9.15
CA LEU A 62 -3.59 8.06 9.54
C LEU A 62 -3.71 7.24 10.83
#